data_AF-E6MKA3-F1
#
_entry.id   AF-E6MKA3-F1
#
_cell.length_a   1.000
_cell.length_b   1.000
_cell.length_c   1.000
_cell.angle_alpha   90.00
_cell.angle_beta   90.00
_cell.angle_gamma   90.00
#
_symmetry.space_group_name_H-M   'P 1'
#
loop_
_entity.id
_entity.type
_entity.pdbx_description
1 polymer ?
#
loop_
_entity_poly.entity_id
_entity_poly.type
_entity_poly.pdbx_seq_one_letter_code
_entity_poly.pdbx_strand_id
1 'polypeptide(L)'
;MPKKRNAAKQTPVYYQKYNEQTKRWEDVPAIIGQDGITEDIYFVLEGHGEALTDRYEEEKKDVLFETKKAEYEKYGDPHQPSPMEQLGTNDTNPEHILFDEPEPKNPRAALVRKLLQKLTTAQIDLFYDIFGEMKQIEQIRSEEEAAGHKVTEAAIRGRRDRMLARMKKLIEAEEAKSSKK
;
A
#
# COMPACT_ATOMS: atom_id res chain seq x y z
N MET A 1 -5.21 26.81 -58.71
CA MET A 1 -4.68 27.65 -57.62
C MET A 1 -4.45 26.78 -56.39
N PRO A 2 -3.19 26.49 -55.98
CA PRO A 2 -2.95 25.82 -54.71
C PRO A 2 -2.96 26.85 -53.57
N LYS A 3 -3.85 26.67 -52.60
CA LYS A 3 -3.92 27.49 -51.38
C LYS A 3 -2.61 27.34 -50.61
N LYS A 4 -1.85 28.42 -50.50
CA LYS A 4 -0.69 28.53 -49.62
C LYS A 4 -1.18 28.26 -48.19
N ARG A 5 -0.75 27.15 -47.58
CA ARG A 5 -0.94 26.91 -46.14
C ARG A 5 -0.08 27.96 -45.43
N ASN A 6 -0.72 28.83 -44.66
CA ASN A 6 -0.02 29.83 -43.87
C ASN A 6 0.93 29.09 -42.91
N ALA A 7 2.24 29.37 -43.02
CA ALA A 7 3.19 28.97 -42.00
C ALA A 7 2.76 29.65 -40.70
N ALA A 8 2.33 28.86 -39.71
CA ALA A 8 2.13 29.36 -38.36
C ALA A 8 3.46 29.99 -37.93
N LYS A 9 3.44 31.28 -37.58
CA LYS A 9 4.62 31.98 -37.05
C LYS A 9 5.02 31.24 -35.78
N GLN A 10 6.13 30.51 -35.82
CA GLN A 10 6.67 29.86 -34.63
C GLN A 10 7.17 30.97 -33.71
N THR A 11 6.58 31.08 -32.52
CA THR A 11 6.98 32.08 -31.52
C THR A 11 8.32 31.64 -30.93
N PRO A 12 9.35 32.50 -30.91
CA PRO A 12 10.61 32.17 -30.25
C PRO A 12 10.38 32.09 -28.74
N VAL A 13 10.82 31.00 -28.15
CA VAL A 13 10.83 30.76 -26.71
C VAL A 13 12.27 30.93 -26.20
N TYR A 14 12.50 31.17 -24.91
CA TYR A 14 13.83 31.44 -24.38
C TYR A 14 14.20 30.40 -23.32
N TYR A 15 15.45 29.95 -23.31
CA TYR A 15 15.99 29.14 -22.21
C TYR A 15 17.26 29.78 -21.67
N GLN A 16 17.55 29.50 -20.40
CA GLN A 16 18.73 30.04 -19.73
C GLN A 16 19.93 29.13 -19.93
N LYS A 17 21.03 29.71 -20.41
CA LYS A 17 22.32 29.02 -20.51
C LYS A 17 23.35 29.76 -19.67
N TYR A 18 24.09 29.02 -18.87
CA TYR A 18 25.20 29.59 -18.12
C TYR A 18 26.40 29.84 -19.05
N ASN A 19 26.88 31.09 -19.08
CA ASN A 19 28.07 31.47 -19.85
C ASN A 19 29.29 31.50 -18.93
N GLU A 20 30.23 30.59 -19.14
CA GLU A 20 31.43 30.43 -18.30
C GLU A 20 32.40 31.62 -18.39
N GLN A 21 32.39 32.37 -19.49
CA GLN A 21 33.28 33.52 -19.69
C GLN A 21 32.78 34.76 -18.97
N THR A 22 31.47 35.02 -19.04
CA THR A 22 30.83 36.15 -18.37
C THR A 22 30.39 35.82 -16.93
N LYS A 23 30.42 34.53 -16.56
CA LYS A 23 29.93 33.96 -15.29
C LYS A 23 28.50 34.36 -14.96
N ARG A 24 27.64 34.46 -15.98
CA ARG A 24 26.23 34.88 -15.85
C ARG A 24 25.32 33.97 -16.67
N TRP A 25 24.06 33.93 -16.28
CA TRP A 25 22.99 33.30 -17.05
C TRP A 25 22.57 34.24 -18.18
N GLU A 26 22.48 33.70 -19.39
CA GLU A 26 22.09 34.42 -20.60
C GLU A 26 20.85 33.74 -21.21
N ASP A 27 19.86 34.54 -21.60
CA ASP A 27 18.64 34.06 -22.26
C ASP A 27 18.92 33.82 -23.75
N VAL A 28 18.79 32.58 -24.19
CA VAL A 28 19.03 32.17 -25.59
C VAL A 28 17.68 31.89 -26.27
N PRO A 29 17.38 32.54 -27.42
CA PRO A 29 16.16 32.25 -28.16
C PRO A 29 16.25 30.87 -28.83
N ALA A 30 15.20 30.08 -28.67
CA ALA A 30 14.98 28.77 -29.27
C ALA A 30 13.62 28.72 -29.98
N ILE A 31 13.54 27.92 -31.04
CA ILE A 31 12.31 27.69 -31.78
C ILE A 31 11.97 26.20 -31.69
N ILE A 32 10.82 25.87 -31.10
CA ILE A 32 10.39 24.47 -30.91
C ILE A 32 10.17 23.82 -32.29
N GLY A 33 10.87 22.71 -32.52
CA GLY A 33 10.88 21.97 -33.79
C GLY A 33 12.02 22.35 -34.75
N GLN A 34 12.88 23.29 -34.38
CA GLN A 34 14.08 23.67 -35.15
C GLN A 34 15.36 23.31 -34.36
N ASP A 35 16.46 23.04 -35.06
CA ASP A 35 17.78 22.72 -34.49
C ASP A 35 17.77 21.56 -33.47
N GLY A 36 16.86 20.60 -33.66
CA GLY A 36 16.72 19.43 -32.80
C GLY A 36 16.04 19.71 -31.46
N ILE A 37 15.56 20.93 -31.21
CA ILE A 37 14.86 21.31 -29.98
C ILE A 37 13.41 20.86 -30.08
N THR A 38 13.11 19.65 -29.58
CA THR A 38 11.74 19.18 -29.38
C THR A 38 11.13 19.82 -28.13
N GLU A 39 9.81 19.68 -27.98
CA GLU A 39 9.07 20.17 -26.80
C GLU A 39 9.65 19.58 -25.50
N ASP A 40 9.95 18.27 -25.49
CA ASP A 40 10.58 17.60 -24.35
C ASP A 40 11.96 18.18 -24.01
N ILE A 41 12.77 18.49 -25.03
CA ILE A 41 14.11 19.08 -24.84
C ILE A 41 13.97 20.50 -24.30
N TYR A 42 13.00 21.27 -24.78
CA TYR A 42 12.70 22.59 -24.23
C TYR A 42 12.28 22.52 -22.75
N PHE A 43 11.39 21.60 -22.38
CA PHE A 43 10.97 21.41 -20.98
C PHE A 43 12.13 21.09 -20.04
N VAL A 44 13.12 20.31 -20.51
CA VAL A 44 14.34 20.03 -19.74
C VAL A 44 15.22 21.28 -19.62
N LEU A 45 15.35 22.08 -20.69
CA LEU A 45 16.17 23.30 -20.73
C LEU A 45 15.58 24.47 -19.92
N GLU A 46 14.26 24.51 -19.74
CA GLU A 46 13.57 25.53 -18.92
C GLU A 46 13.77 25.30 -17.41
N GLY A 47 14.48 24.24 -16.99
CA GLY A 47 14.77 23.99 -15.58
C GLY A 47 13.54 23.59 -14.76
N HIS A 48 12.45 23.21 -15.43
CA HIS A 48 11.20 22.80 -14.80
C HIS A 48 11.37 21.58 -13.87
N GLY A 49 12.43 20.79 -14.07
CA GLY A 49 12.77 19.64 -13.24
C GLY A 49 13.20 20.00 -11.82
N GLU A 50 13.97 21.07 -11.61
CA GLU A 50 14.50 21.41 -10.28
C GLU A 50 13.40 21.96 -9.36
N ALA A 51 12.58 22.90 -9.85
CA ALA A 51 11.47 23.45 -9.07
C ALA A 51 10.37 22.41 -8.77
N LEU A 52 10.19 21.41 -9.65
CA LEU A 52 9.28 20.29 -9.40
C LEU A 52 9.88 19.34 -8.36
N THR A 53 11.15 18.97 -8.49
CA THR A 53 11.83 18.08 -7.54
C THR A 53 11.84 18.69 -6.14
N ASP A 54 12.21 19.96 -5.99
CA ASP A 54 12.24 20.65 -4.69
C ASP A 54 10.85 20.65 -4.03
N ARG A 55 9.79 20.94 -4.80
CA ARG A 55 8.41 20.86 -4.31
C ARG A 55 8.02 19.44 -3.93
N TYR A 56 8.36 18.44 -4.74
CA TYR A 56 8.04 17.04 -4.45
C TYR A 56 8.76 16.54 -3.20
N GLU A 57 10.01 16.96 -3.00
CA GLU A 57 10.77 16.66 -1.79
C GLU A 57 10.16 17.34 -0.57
N GLU A 58 9.76 18.60 -0.67
CA GLU A 58 9.11 19.32 0.43
C GLU A 58 7.74 18.75 0.79
N GLU A 59 6.91 18.43 -0.22
CA GLU A 59 5.57 17.85 -0.01
C GLU A 59 5.60 16.43 0.56
N LYS A 60 6.67 15.66 0.32
CA LYS A 60 6.81 14.26 0.78
C LYS A 60 7.76 14.06 1.95
N LYS A 61 8.35 15.13 2.49
CA LYS A 61 9.16 15.05 3.71
C LYS A 61 8.29 14.62 4.89
N ASP A 62 8.64 13.48 5.48
CA ASP A 62 8.05 13.06 6.74
C ASP A 62 8.72 13.83 7.89
N VAL A 63 7.97 14.76 8.47
CA VAL A 63 8.42 15.61 9.58
C VAL A 63 8.93 14.78 10.77
N LEU A 64 8.30 13.64 11.05
CA LEU A 64 8.71 12.79 12.17
C LEU A 64 10.04 12.09 11.86
N PHE A 65 10.24 11.68 10.61
CA PHE A 65 11.49 11.07 10.17
C PHE A 65 12.64 12.08 10.21
N GLU A 66 12.45 13.28 9.66
CA GLU A 66 13.47 14.33 9.64
C GLU A 66 13.86 14.78 11.07
N THR A 67 12.89 14.86 11.98
CA THR A 67 13.16 15.18 13.39
C THR A 67 14.04 14.11 14.04
N LYS A 68 13.69 12.83 13.86
CA LYS A 68 14.47 11.71 14.41
C LYS A 68 15.87 11.63 13.79
N LYS A 69 15.98 11.89 12.49
CA LYS A 69 17.26 11.94 11.79
C LYS A 69 18.16 13.04 12.36
N ALA A 70 17.62 14.26 12.54
CA ALA A 70 18.36 15.38 13.12
C ALA A 70 18.79 15.11 14.58
N GLU A 71 17.94 14.47 15.39
CA GLU A 71 18.29 14.06 16.76
C GLU A 71 19.41 13.01 16.77
N TYR A 72 19.35 12.01 15.88
CA TYR A 72 20.39 11.01 15.72
C TYR A 72 21.72 11.62 15.25
N GLU A 73 21.70 12.57 14.31
CA GLU A 73 22.91 13.26 13.86
C GLU A 73 23.56 14.10 14.97
N LYS A 74 22.76 14.63 15.90
CA LYS A 74 23.24 15.53 16.96
C LYS A 74 23.66 14.81 18.24
N TYR A 75 22.95 13.75 18.60
CA TYR A 75 23.09 13.05 19.88
C TYR A 75 23.14 11.52 19.76
N GLY A 76 23.08 10.99 18.54
CA GLY A 76 23.04 9.55 18.30
C GLY A 76 24.34 8.86 18.70
N ASP A 77 24.18 7.70 19.33
CA ASP A 77 25.27 6.77 19.57
C ASP A 77 25.63 6.07 18.24
N PRO A 78 26.89 6.08 17.79
CA PRO A 78 27.34 5.37 16.59
C PRO A 78 27.06 3.86 16.61
N HIS A 79 26.82 3.28 17.78
CA HIS A 79 26.46 1.88 17.95
C HIS A 79 24.96 1.59 17.88
N GLN A 80 24.12 2.62 17.79
CA GLN A 80 22.67 2.46 17.60
C GLN A 80 22.32 2.52 16.11
N PRO A 81 21.31 1.75 15.66
CA PRO A 81 20.86 1.81 14.28
C PRO A 81 20.24 3.18 14.01
N SER A 82 20.63 3.79 12.90
CA SER A 82 20.09 5.06 12.43
C SER A 82 18.58 4.97 12.16
N PRO A 83 17.84 6.08 12.18
CA PRO A 83 16.43 6.09 11.80
C PRO A 83 16.17 5.48 10.42
N MET A 84 17.13 5.55 9.49
CA MET A 84 17.06 4.92 8.18
C MET A 84 17.16 3.39 8.27
N GLU A 85 18.08 2.85 9.08
CA GLU A 85 18.22 1.41 9.29
C GLU A 85 17.02 0.81 10.03
N GLN A 86 16.34 1.62 10.85
CA GLN A 86 15.10 1.24 11.52
C GLN A 86 13.87 1.20 10.59
N LEU A 87 13.96 1.74 9.36
CA LEU A 87 12.89 1.61 8.36
C LEU A 87 12.87 0.23 7.70
N GLY A 88 13.93 -0.57 7.86
CA GLY A 88 13.97 -1.93 7.33
C GLY A 88 12.84 -2.78 7.92
N THR A 89 12.01 -3.35 7.06
CA THR A 89 11.02 -4.34 7.49
C THR A 89 11.70 -5.72 7.53
N ASN A 90 11.30 -6.53 8.51
CA ASN A 90 11.76 -7.92 8.60
C ASN A 90 11.37 -8.75 7.36
N ASP A 91 10.43 -8.26 6.55
CA ASP A 91 9.96 -8.89 5.31
C ASP A 91 11.05 -9.07 4.25
N THR A 92 12.16 -8.33 4.34
CA THR A 92 13.29 -8.43 3.40
C THR A 92 14.58 -8.92 4.04
N ASN A 93 14.59 -9.15 5.37
CA ASN A 93 15.76 -9.65 6.06
C ASN A 93 15.84 -11.18 5.92
N PRO A 94 16.88 -11.73 5.25
CA PRO A 94 16.99 -13.16 5.03
C PRO A 94 17.08 -13.96 6.34
N GLU A 95 17.61 -13.40 7.43
CA GLU A 95 17.65 -14.09 8.72
C GLU A 95 16.26 -14.24 9.34
N HIS A 96 15.42 -13.19 9.27
CA HIS A 96 14.03 -13.27 9.73
C HIS A 96 13.20 -14.20 8.84
N ILE A 97 13.39 -14.16 7.53
CA ILE A 97 12.68 -15.06 6.60
C ILE A 97 13.03 -16.53 6.83
N LEU A 98 14.30 -16.84 7.15
CA LEU A 98 14.80 -18.22 7.22
C LEU A 98 14.80 -18.82 8.63
N PHE A 99 14.89 -18.00 9.68
CA PHE A 99 15.12 -18.45 11.05
C PHE A 99 14.11 -17.94 12.08
N ASP A 100 13.06 -17.20 11.67
CA ASP A 100 11.99 -16.87 12.60
C ASP A 100 11.33 -18.16 13.11
N GLU A 101 11.37 -18.35 14.42
CA GLU A 101 10.58 -19.39 15.07
C GLU A 101 9.10 -19.17 14.70
N PRO A 102 8.36 -20.25 14.37
CA PRO A 102 6.95 -20.11 14.04
C PRO A 102 6.24 -19.38 15.17
N GLU A 103 5.53 -18.29 14.83
CA GLU A 103 4.83 -17.46 15.81
C GLU A 103 4.17 -18.33 16.89
N PRO A 104 4.32 -17.99 18.18
CA PRO A 104 3.69 -18.76 19.25
C PRO A 104 2.19 -18.84 18.97
N LYS A 105 1.72 -20.04 18.63
CA LYS A 105 0.33 -20.30 18.22
C LYS A 105 -0.60 -19.62 19.21
N ASN A 106 -1.35 -18.62 18.74
CA ASN A 106 -2.29 -17.89 19.57
C ASN A 106 -3.17 -18.89 20.34
N PRO A 107 -3.15 -18.88 21.69
CA PRO A 107 -3.86 -19.87 22.50
C PRO A 107 -5.38 -19.82 22.24
N ARG A 108 -5.92 -18.67 21.84
CA ARG A 108 -7.32 -18.54 21.43
C ARG A 108 -7.60 -19.24 20.10
N ALA A 109 -6.64 -19.30 19.18
CA ALA A 109 -6.80 -20.04 17.93
C ALA A 109 -6.90 -21.56 18.20
N ALA A 110 -6.14 -22.09 19.17
CA ALA A 110 -6.27 -23.49 19.57
C ALA A 110 -7.64 -23.79 20.21
N LEU A 111 -8.14 -22.88 21.04
CA LEU A 111 -9.49 -22.94 21.62
C LEU A 111 -10.56 -22.97 20.51
N VAL A 112 -10.50 -22.03 19.56
CA VAL A 112 -11.46 -21.94 18.45
C VAL A 112 -11.47 -23.22 17.62
N ARG A 113 -10.30 -23.79 17.27
CA ARG A 113 -10.21 -25.08 16.55
C ARG A 113 -10.88 -26.22 17.31
N LYS A 114 -10.67 -26.30 18.61
CA LYS A 114 -11.32 -27.30 19.48
C LYS A 114 -12.85 -27.10 19.53
N LEU A 115 -13.32 -25.86 19.57
CA LEU A 115 -14.74 -25.54 19.65
C LEU A 115 -15.46 -25.71 18.30
N LEU A 116 -14.79 -25.44 17.18
CA LEU A 116 -15.32 -25.67 15.83
C LEU A 116 -15.73 -27.13 15.62
N GLN A 117 -14.99 -28.09 16.18
CA GLN A 117 -15.35 -29.52 16.12
C GLN A 117 -16.71 -29.85 16.78
N LYS A 118 -17.28 -28.93 17.59
CA LYS A 118 -18.60 -29.10 18.24
C LYS A 118 -19.76 -28.49 17.43
N LEU A 119 -19.47 -27.86 16.29
CA LEU A 119 -20.47 -27.33 15.36
C LEU A 119 -20.88 -28.42 14.36
N THR A 120 -21.98 -28.18 13.63
CA THR A 120 -22.38 -29.07 12.52
C THR A 120 -21.48 -28.85 11.31
N THR A 121 -21.29 -29.84 10.45
CA THR A 121 -20.45 -29.73 9.23
C THR A 121 -20.78 -28.48 8.41
N ALA A 122 -22.06 -28.24 8.10
CA ALA A 122 -22.49 -27.05 7.35
C ALA A 122 -22.17 -25.70 8.06
N GLN A 123 -22.01 -25.67 9.37
CA GLN A 123 -21.57 -24.49 10.11
C GLN A 123 -20.05 -24.34 10.10
N ILE A 124 -19.32 -25.45 10.07
CA ILE A 124 -17.86 -25.47 9.93
C ILE A 124 -17.47 -25.00 8.53
N ASP A 125 -18.14 -25.51 7.50
CA ASP A 125 -17.91 -25.13 6.11
C ASP A 125 -18.16 -23.62 5.93
N LEU A 126 -19.32 -23.13 6.41
CA LEU A 126 -19.64 -21.70 6.40
C LEU A 126 -18.64 -20.85 7.21
N PHE A 127 -18.08 -21.39 8.29
CA PHE A 127 -17.02 -20.70 9.04
C PHE A 127 -15.76 -20.54 8.20
N TYR A 128 -15.33 -21.58 7.49
CA TYR A 128 -14.15 -21.53 6.64
C TYR A 128 -14.36 -20.69 5.39
N ASP A 129 -15.54 -20.72 4.77
CA ASP A 129 -15.85 -19.82 3.65
C ASP A 129 -15.71 -18.35 4.07
N ILE A 130 -16.26 -17.97 5.23
CA ILE A 130 -16.27 -16.57 5.69
C ILE A 130 -14.94 -16.12 6.28
N PHE A 131 -14.31 -16.93 7.12
CA PHE A 131 -13.14 -16.52 7.91
C PHE A 131 -11.82 -17.17 7.46
N GLY A 132 -11.87 -18.28 6.72
CA GLY A 132 -10.69 -18.94 6.15
C GLY A 132 -10.38 -18.39 4.77
N GLU A 133 -11.34 -18.49 3.86
CA GLU A 133 -11.23 -18.04 2.47
C GLU A 133 -11.60 -16.56 2.28
N MET A 134 -12.16 -15.91 3.32
CA MET A 134 -12.57 -14.51 3.30
C MET A 134 -13.60 -14.20 2.20
N LYS A 135 -14.45 -15.16 1.85
CA LYS A 135 -15.51 -14.98 0.85
C LYS A 135 -16.55 -13.99 1.35
N GLN A 136 -17.03 -13.16 0.43
CA GLN A 136 -18.19 -12.32 0.69
C GLN A 136 -19.46 -13.17 0.72
N ILE A 137 -20.45 -12.72 1.50
CA ILE A 137 -21.74 -13.42 1.62
C ILE A 137 -22.43 -13.59 0.26
N GLU A 138 -22.29 -12.61 -0.63
CA GLU A 138 -22.86 -12.70 -1.98
C GLU A 138 -22.12 -13.71 -2.86
N GLN A 139 -20.81 -13.90 -2.67
CA GLN A 139 -20.05 -14.95 -3.36
C GLN A 139 -20.51 -16.33 -2.91
N ILE A 140 -20.67 -16.55 -1.60
CA ILE A 140 -21.21 -17.79 -1.03
C ILE A 140 -22.62 -18.07 -1.56
N ARG A 141 -23.46 -17.02 -1.67
CA ARG A 141 -24.80 -17.13 -2.27
C ARG A 141 -24.72 -17.59 -3.72
N SER A 142 -23.87 -16.96 -4.51
CA SER A 142 -23.70 -17.29 -5.93
C SER A 142 -23.19 -18.72 -6.12
N GLU A 143 -22.30 -19.21 -5.26
CA GLU A 143 -21.79 -20.59 -5.27
C GLU A 143 -22.89 -21.59 -4.91
N GLU A 144 -23.69 -21.31 -3.87
CA GLU A 144 -24.83 -22.16 -3.51
C GLU A 144 -25.91 -22.16 -4.61
N GLU A 145 -26.15 -21.02 -5.27
CA GLU A 145 -27.08 -20.92 -6.40
C GLU A 145 -26.59 -21.70 -7.62
N ALA A 146 -25.28 -21.66 -7.91
CA ALA A 146 -24.65 -22.49 -8.94
C ALA A 146 -24.72 -23.99 -8.62
N ALA A 147 -24.67 -24.36 -7.34
CA ALA A 147 -24.89 -25.72 -6.86
C ALA A 147 -26.38 -26.15 -6.88
N GLY A 148 -27.30 -25.26 -7.26
CA GLY A 148 -28.73 -25.52 -7.39
C GLY A 148 -29.57 -25.18 -6.16
N HIS A 149 -28.98 -24.55 -5.14
CA HIS A 149 -29.70 -24.11 -3.95
C HIS A 149 -30.18 -22.67 -4.10
N LYS A 150 -31.51 -22.46 -4.07
CA LYS A 150 -32.08 -21.11 -4.04
C LYS A 150 -32.01 -20.53 -2.63
N VAL A 151 -30.91 -19.84 -2.33
CA VAL A 151 -30.67 -19.21 -1.03
C VAL A 151 -30.56 -17.70 -1.21
N THR A 152 -31.16 -16.94 -0.28
CA THR A 152 -31.05 -15.49 -0.25
C THR A 152 -29.87 -15.05 0.61
N GLU A 153 -29.31 -13.89 0.32
CA GLU A 153 -28.21 -13.32 1.11
C GLU A 153 -28.57 -13.19 2.60
N ALA A 154 -29.82 -12.80 2.89
CA ALA A 154 -30.36 -12.71 4.25
C ALA A 154 -30.36 -14.07 4.98
N ALA A 155 -30.62 -15.17 4.27
CA ALA A 155 -30.59 -16.50 4.85
C ALA A 155 -29.15 -16.93 5.22
N ILE A 156 -28.15 -16.57 4.42
CA ILE A 156 -26.73 -16.80 4.74
C ILE A 156 -26.31 -15.98 5.96
N ARG A 157 -26.69 -14.69 6.01
CA ARG A 157 -26.47 -13.82 7.18
C ARG A 157 -27.09 -14.42 8.45
N GLY A 158 -28.32 -14.91 8.37
CA GLY A 158 -28.97 -15.61 9.49
C GLY A 158 -28.31 -16.94 9.88
N ARG A 159 -27.72 -17.68 8.93
CA ARG A 159 -26.89 -18.87 9.24
C ARG A 159 -25.61 -18.48 9.96
N ARG A 160 -24.91 -17.44 9.49
CA ARG A 160 -23.72 -16.86 10.14
C ARG A 160 -24.02 -16.44 11.58
N ASP A 161 -25.09 -15.70 11.80
CA ASP A 161 -25.40 -15.16 13.14
C ASP A 161 -25.73 -16.27 14.14
N ARG A 162 -26.46 -17.30 13.71
CA ARG A 162 -26.71 -18.49 14.54
C ARG A 162 -25.43 -19.27 14.85
N MET A 163 -24.54 -19.40 13.87
CA MET A 163 -23.23 -20.01 14.06
C MET A 163 -22.39 -19.24 15.09
N LEU A 164 -22.29 -17.90 14.95
CA LEU A 164 -21.56 -17.04 15.87
C LEU A 164 -22.17 -17.06 17.29
N ALA A 165 -23.49 -17.02 17.41
CA ALA A 165 -24.17 -17.12 18.70
C ALA A 165 -23.88 -18.46 19.39
N ARG A 166 -23.79 -19.56 18.63
CA ARG A 166 -23.42 -20.88 19.17
C ARG A 166 -21.96 -20.92 19.59
N MET A 167 -21.05 -20.38 18.78
CA MET A 167 -19.62 -20.28 19.13
C MET A 167 -19.41 -19.46 20.41
N LYS A 168 -20.12 -18.34 20.55
CA LYS A 168 -20.07 -17.51 21.77
C LYS A 168 -20.45 -18.30 23.02
N LYS A 169 -21.57 -19.03 22.98
CA LYS A 169 -22.01 -19.89 24.09
C LYS A 169 -20.98 -20.98 24.43
N LEU A 170 -20.33 -21.55 23.42
CA LEU A 170 -19.29 -22.58 23.61
C LEU A 170 -18.03 -22.01 24.26
N ILE A 171 -17.65 -20.78 23.91
CA ILE A 171 -16.52 -20.08 24.52
C ILE A 171 -16.84 -19.77 25.99
N GLU A 172 -17.99 -19.15 26.26
CA GLU A 172 -18.44 -18.83 27.63
C GLU A 172 -18.47 -20.09 28.52
N ALA A 173 -18.95 -21.22 27.98
CA ALA A 173 -19.00 -22.49 28.71
C ALA A 173 -17.61 -23.10 28.97
N GLU A 174 -16.63 -22.86 28.09
CA GLU A 174 -15.26 -23.36 28.27
C GLU A 174 -14.47 -22.46 29.24
N GLU A 175 -14.66 -21.14 29.16
CA GLU A 175 -14.10 -20.16 30.11
C GLU A 175 -14.62 -20.39 31.53
N ALA A 176 -15.92 -20.65 31.69
CA ALA A 176 -16.52 -20.97 32.99
C ALA A 176 -15.96 -22.27 33.61
N LYS A 177 -15.48 -23.22 32.79
CA LYS A 177 -14.81 -24.43 33.27
C LYS A 177 -13.36 -24.16 33.67
N SER A 178 -12.68 -23.27 32.97
CA SER A 178 -11.33 -22.83 33.32
C SER A 178 -11.28 -22.05 34.64
N SER A 179 -12.35 -21.32 34.99
CA SER A 179 -12.44 -20.56 36.24
C SER A 179 -12.81 -21.38 37.48
N LYS A 180 -13.31 -22.61 37.30
CA LYS A 180 -13.68 -23.52 38.41
C LYS A 180 -12.56 -24.49 38.80
N LYS A 181 -11.40 -24.38 38.15
CA LYS A 181 -10.26 -25.27 38.30
C LYS A 181 -9.11 -24.51 38.95
#